data_AF-A0AAW2WEV7-F1
#
_entry.id   AF-A0AAW2WEV7-F1
#
_cell.length_a   1.000
_cell.length_b   1.000
_cell.length_c   1.000
_cell.angle_alpha   90.00
_cell.angle_beta   90.00
_cell.angle_gamma   90.00
#
_symmetry.space_group_name_H-M   'P 1'
#
loop_
_entity.id
_entity.type
_entity.pdbx_description
1 polymer ?
#
loop_
_entity_poly.entity_id
_entity_poly.type
_entity_poly.pdbx_seq_one_letter_code
_entity_poly.pdbx_strand_id
1 'polypeptide(L)'
;MDASQGYHQIMLNPDDQNRVSFITSGGTYCYIVMPFGLKNAGTTYQRLLDLMFQEQLGRNMEVYIDDMLVKSRQMDQHLDDLAETFGTLRK
;
A
#
# COMPACT_ATOMS: atom_id res chain seq x y z
N MET A 1 5.65 -7.06 7.48
CA MET A 1 6.31 -5.92 6.80
C MET A 1 5.44 -4.72 7.04
N ASP A 2 6.02 -3.61 7.47
CA ASP A 2 5.30 -2.35 7.64
C ASP A 2 5.31 -1.60 6.30
N ALA A 3 4.11 -1.37 5.77
CA ALA A 3 3.89 -0.71 4.49
C ALA A 3 3.18 0.63 4.66
N SER A 4 3.26 1.26 5.84
CA SER A 4 2.65 2.55 6.16
C SER A 4 3.04 3.69 5.22
N GLN A 5 4.23 3.65 4.60
CA GLN A 5 4.62 4.62 3.57
C GLN A 5 3.99 4.36 2.19
N GLY A 6 3.28 3.24 2.02
CA GLY A 6 2.64 2.84 0.77
C GLY A 6 1.55 3.80 0.30
N TYR A 7 0.89 4.53 1.20
CA TYR A 7 -0.07 5.57 0.81
C TYR A 7 0.56 6.63 -0.10
N HIS A 8 1.78 7.05 0.20
CA HIS A 8 2.51 8.03 -0.59
C HIS A 8 2.96 7.51 -1.98
N GLN A 9 2.70 6.23 -2.28
CA GLN A 9 2.95 5.63 -3.59
C GLN A 9 1.68 5.56 -4.45
N ILE A 10 0.50 5.82 -3.87
CA ILE A 10 -0.76 5.85 -4.62
C ILE A 10 -0.98 7.26 -5.19
N MET A 11 -1.05 7.34 -6.52
CA MET A 11 -1.41 8.58 -7.20
C MET A 11 -2.86 8.97 -6.87
N LEU A 12 -3.06 10.24 -6.49
CA LEU A 12 -4.40 10.81 -6.40
C LEU A 12 -4.97 11.02 -7.80
N ASN A 13 -6.29 10.82 -7.93
CA ASN A 13 -7.01 11.24 -9.12
C ASN A 13 -6.79 12.75 -9.33
N PRO A 14 -6.32 13.20 -10.52
CA PRO A 14 -6.09 14.61 -10.81
C PRO A 14 -7.26 15.54 -10.42
N ASP A 15 -8.50 15.08 -10.59
CA ASP A 15 -9.70 15.87 -10.27
C ASP A 15 -9.89 16.08 -8.75
N ASP A 16 -9.33 15.20 -7.92
CA ASP A 16 -9.42 15.25 -6.46
C ASP A 16 -8.23 15.98 -5.82
N GLN A 17 -7.12 16.22 -6.53
CA GLN A 17 -5.91 16.86 -5.97
C GLN A 17 -6.20 18.24 -5.36
N ASN A 18 -7.06 19.03 -6.00
CA ASN A 18 -7.44 20.36 -5.49
C ASN A 18 -8.21 20.30 -4.17
N ARG A 19 -8.96 19.21 -3.92
CA ARG A 19 -9.71 18.99 -2.67
C ARG A 19 -8.79 18.60 -1.51
N VAL A 20 -7.61 18.10 -1.83
CA VAL A 20 -6.58 17.70 -0.89
C VAL A 20 -5.45 18.74 -0.91
N SER A 21 -5.82 20.02 -0.92
CA SER A 21 -4.89 21.14 -0.83
C SER A 21 -4.69 21.60 0.61
N PHE A 22 -3.53 22.18 0.89
CA PHE A 22 -3.20 22.76 2.18
C PHE A 22 -2.51 24.12 2.00
N ILE A 23 -2.67 24.99 3.00
CA ILE A 23 -2.16 26.36 2.99
C ILE A 23 -0.95 26.45 3.92
N THR A 24 0.11 27.07 3.43
CA THR A 24 1.29 27.45 4.20
C THR A 24 1.48 28.96 4.13
N SER A 25 2.38 29.53 4.94
CA SER A 25 2.77 30.95 4.83
C SER A 25 3.34 31.32 3.45
N GLY A 26 3.85 30.34 2.70
CA GLY A 26 4.40 30.53 1.36
C GLY A 26 3.43 30.27 0.21
N GLY A 27 2.17 29.92 0.49
CA GLY A 27 1.14 29.68 -0.54
C GLY A 27 0.38 28.37 -0.36
N THR A 28 -0.42 28.04 -1.38
CA THR A 28 -1.28 26.85 -1.43
C THR A 28 -0.60 25.73 -2.22
N TYR A 29 -0.61 24.53 -1.66
CA TYR A 29 -0.04 23.33 -2.25
C TYR A 29 -1.11 22.23 -2.35
N CYS A 30 -1.00 21.36 -3.36
CA CYS A 30 -1.88 20.21 -3.55
C CYS A 30 -1.06 18.92 -3.47
N TYR A 31 -1.60 17.89 -2.83
CA TYR A 31 -1.00 16.56 -2.87
C TYR A 31 -1.21 15.91 -4.24
N ILE A 32 -0.15 15.30 -4.78
CA ILE A 32 -0.19 14.49 -6.01
C ILE A 32 -0.35 12.99 -5.73
N VAL A 33 0.05 12.58 -4.53
CA VAL A 33 -0.07 11.22 -3.99
C VAL A 33 -0.94 11.26 -2.75
N MET A 34 -1.52 10.14 -2.38
CA MET A 34 -2.49 10.04 -1.28
C MET A 34 -1.84 10.38 0.07
N PRO A 35 -2.21 11.49 0.75
CA PRO A 35 -1.66 11.80 2.06
C PRO A 35 -2.33 10.99 3.16
N PHE A 36 -1.65 10.91 4.30
CA PHE A 36 -2.23 10.41 5.53
C PHE A 36 -3.46 11.22 5.96
N GLY A 37 -4.38 10.54 6.64
CA GLY A 37 -5.58 11.17 7.23
C GLY A 37 -6.77 11.29 6.28
N LEU A 38 -6.67 10.87 5.02
CA LEU A 38 -7.85 10.73 4.16
C LEU A 38 -8.70 9.55 4.62
N LYS A 39 -10.00 9.80 4.77
CA LYS A 39 -10.99 8.79 5.20
C LYS A 39 -10.96 7.50 4.38
N ASN A 40 -10.72 7.62 3.07
CA ASN A 40 -10.75 6.49 2.14
C ASN A 40 -9.35 5.96 1.79
N ALA A 41 -8.29 6.45 2.47
CA ALA A 41 -6.92 6.02 2.17
C ALA A 41 -6.74 4.52 2.41
N GLY A 42 -7.10 4.05 3.60
CA GLY A 42 -6.99 2.63 3.97
C GLY A 42 -7.74 1.71 3.01
N THR A 43 -8.97 2.07 2.61
CA THR A 43 -9.75 1.27 1.64
C THR A 43 -9.10 1.24 0.26
N THR A 44 -8.53 2.36 -0.19
CA THR A 44 -7.85 2.42 -1.49
C THR A 44 -6.58 1.59 -1.47
N TYR A 45 -5.81 1.68 -0.38
CA TYR A 45 -4.58 0.92 -0.18
C TYR A 45 -4.83 -0.58 -0.08
N GLN A 46 -5.82 -1.00 0.72
CA GLN A 46 -6.23 -2.40 0.80
C GLN A 46 -6.62 -2.95 -0.58
N ARG A 47 -7.40 -2.19 -1.38
CA ARG A 47 -7.79 -2.63 -2.71
C ARG A 47 -6.60 -2.77 -3.67
N LEU A 48 -5.57 -1.93 -3.53
CA LEU A 48 -4.33 -2.07 -4.29
C LEU A 48 -3.59 -3.36 -3.88
N LEU A 49 -3.43 -3.59 -2.59
CA LEU A 49 -2.75 -4.79 -2.08
C LEU A 49 -3.50 -6.07 -2.48
N ASP A 50 -4.84 -6.05 -2.44
CA ASP A 50 -5.66 -7.19 -2.86
C ASP A 50 -5.44 -7.55 -4.34
N LEU A 51 -5.26 -6.55 -5.20
CA LEU A 51 -4.97 -6.75 -6.61
C LEU A 51 -3.53 -7.24 -6.85
N MET A 52 -2.54 -6.65 -6.16
CA MET A 52 -1.13 -7.03 -6.32
C MET A 52 -0.86 -8.45 -5.86
N PHE A 53 -1.47 -8.86 -4.74
CA PHE A 53 -1.21 -10.14 -4.09
C PHE A 53 -2.33 -11.16 -4.26
N GLN A 54 -3.17 -11.00 -5.28
CA GLN A 54 -4.33 -11.89 -5.51
C GLN A 54 -3.96 -13.38 -5.53
N GLU A 55 -2.77 -13.74 -6.02
CA GLU A 55 -2.27 -15.13 -6.08
C GLU A 55 -1.62 -15.63 -4.76
N GLN A 56 -1.28 -14.71 -3.86
CA GLN A 56 -0.59 -14.98 -2.59
C GLN A 56 -1.52 -14.88 -1.37
N LEU A 57 -2.57 -14.06 -1.46
CA LEU A 57 -3.54 -13.82 -0.38
C LEU A 57 -4.18 -15.11 0.12
N GLY A 58 -4.22 -15.29 1.44
CA GLY A 58 -4.73 -16.47 2.14
C GLY A 58 -3.82 -17.70 2.05
N ARG A 59 -2.98 -17.82 1.02
CA ARG A 59 -2.04 -18.94 0.83
C ARG A 59 -0.79 -18.76 1.69
N ASN A 60 0.04 -17.78 1.34
CA ASN A 60 1.28 -17.45 2.04
C ASN A 60 1.37 -15.97 2.44
N MET A 61 0.38 -15.16 2.09
CA MET A 61 0.27 -13.76 2.50
C MET A 61 -1.07 -13.46 3.16
N GLU A 62 -1.05 -12.66 4.23
CA GLU A 62 -2.21 -12.00 4.81
C GLU A 62 -1.93 -10.49 4.85
N VAL A 63 -2.94 -9.69 4.54
CA VAL A 63 -2.82 -8.23 4.53
C VAL A 63 -3.86 -7.64 5.46
N TYR A 64 -3.44 -6.72 6.32
CA TYR A 64 -4.32 -5.96 7.20
C TYR A 64 -3.93 -4.48 7.19
N ILE A 65 -4.62 -3.68 6.38
CA ILE A 65 -4.36 -2.25 6.21
C ILE A 65 -2.90 -2.00 5.80
N ASP A 66 -2.03 -1.66 6.76
CA ASP A 66 -0.62 -1.31 6.52
C ASP A 66 0.33 -2.46 6.80
N ASP A 67 -0.16 -3.53 7.43
CA ASP A 67 0.63 -4.68 7.81
C ASP A 67 0.45 -5.82 6.81
N MET A 68 1.58 -6.25 6.23
CA MET A 68 1.64 -7.45 5.39
C MET A 68 2.36 -8.57 6.15
N LEU A 69 1.68 -9.70 6.33
CA LEU A 69 2.21 -10.89 6.96
C LEU A 69 2.49 -11.96 5.90
N VAL A 70 3.74 -12.40 5.81
CA VAL A 70 4.09 -13.60 5.03
C VAL A 70 4.17 -14.77 6.00
N LYS A 71 3.48 -15.86 5.67
CA LYS A 71 3.41 -17.08 6.48
C LYS A 71 3.71 -18.31 5.63
N SER A 72 4.37 -19.28 6.23
CA SER A 72 4.77 -20.53 5.58
C SER A 72 4.46 -21.69 6.51
N ARG A 73 4.19 -22.87 5.94
CA ARG A 73 3.94 -24.09 6.75
C ARG A 73 5.20 -24.66 7.38
N GLN A 74 6.33 -24.47 6.71
CA GLN A 74 7.64 -24.96 7.13
C GLN A 74 8.67 -23.83 6.98
N MET A 75 9.75 -23.92 7.77
CA MET A 75 10.81 -22.90 7.82
C MET A 75 11.62 -22.83 6.52
N ASP A 76 11.85 -23.97 5.88
CA ASP A 76 12.60 -24.09 4.62
C ASP A 76 11.91 -23.38 3.45
N GLN A 77 10.58 -23.45 3.39
CA GLN A 77 9.75 -22.78 2.39
C GLN A 77 9.66 -21.26 2.58
N HIS A 78 9.97 -20.76 3.77
CA HIS A 78 9.74 -19.35 4.09
C HIS A 78 10.60 -18.39 3.27
N LEU A 79 11.82 -18.79 2.92
CA LEU A 79 12.69 -17.98 2.07
C LEU A 79 12.14 -17.87 0.65
N ASP A 80 11.55 -18.95 0.12
CA ASP A 80 10.94 -18.96 -1.21
C ASP A 80 9.65 -18.11 -1.23
N ASP A 81 8.80 -18.23 -0.20
CA ASP A 81 7.60 -17.41 -0.05
C ASP A 81 7.94 -15.92 0.06
N LEU A 82 8.99 -15.57 0.81
CA LEU A 82 9.50 -14.20 0.88
C LEU A 82 10.05 -13.72 -0.46
N ALA A 83 10.78 -14.56 -1.18
CA ALA A 83 11.32 -14.21 -2.50
C ALA A 83 10.20 -13.93 -3.51
N GLU A 84 9.14 -14.74 -3.50
CA GLU A 84 7.93 -14.51 -4.29
C GLU A 84 7.28 -13.16 -3.94
N THR A 85 7.02 -12.90 -2.66
CA THR A 85 6.45 -11.64 -2.18
C THR A 85 7.28 -10.43 -2.59
N PHE A 86 8.61 -10.46 -2.42
CA PHE A 86 9.48 -9.36 -2.83
C PHE A 86 9.55 -9.21 -4.35
N GLY A 87 9.38 -10.30 -5.11
CA GLY A 87 9.23 -10.26 -6.55
C GLY A 87 7.99 -9.49 -6.98
N THR A 88 6.86 -9.70 -6.31
CA THR A 88 5.60 -8.96 -6.55
C THR A 88 5.73 -7.48 -6.20
N LEU A 89 6.37 -7.12 -5.09
CA LEU A 89 6.57 -5.72 -4.67
C LEU A 89 7.47 -4.89 -5.60
N ARG A 90 8.33 -5.54 -6.40
CA ARG A 90 9.29 -4.87 -7.29
C ARG A 90 8.75 -4.62 -8.70
N LYS A 91 7.58 -5.16 -9.04
CA LYS A 91 6.91 -4.92 -10.33
C LYS A 91 6.22 -3.56 -10.32
#